data_AF-M0KQ33-F1
#
_entry.id   AF-M0KQ33-F1
#
_cell.length_a   1.000
_cell.length_b   1.000
_cell.length_c   1.000
_cell.angle_alpha   90.00
_cell.angle_beta   90.00
_cell.angle_gamma   90.00
#
_symmetry.space_group_name_H-M   'P 1'
#
loop_
_entity.id
_entity.type
_entity.pdbx_description
1 polymer ?
#
loop_
_entity_poly.entity_id
_entity_poly.type
_entity_poly.pdbx_seq_one_letter_code
_entity_poly.pdbx_strand_id
1 'polypeptide(L)'
;MARLLPTQTDAAVERSDNPAILSLDDDTTREVIEALSSETAYEIFQLLNETPATPARIAEQLGQSLQNVHYHLENLESAGVIEVTDTCYSEKGREMSVYVVSEDPTLLFLGTEDDRPSLKRAFKSFASLLGPPSVLLAIGESISQFITAE
;
A
#
# COMPACT_ATOMS: atom_id res chain seq x y z
N MET A 1 -29.39 -4.75 -23.16
CA MET A 1 -28.36 -5.77 -23.51
C MET A 1 -27.70 -6.18 -22.22
N ALA A 2 -27.71 -7.47 -21.87
CA ALA A 2 -27.06 -7.95 -20.66
C ALA A 2 -25.54 -7.80 -20.84
N ARG A 3 -24.89 -7.12 -19.90
CA ARG A 3 -23.43 -6.94 -19.88
C ARG A 3 -22.83 -8.25 -19.39
N LEU A 4 -22.09 -8.95 -20.26
CA LEU A 4 -21.60 -10.31 -20.00
C LEU A 4 -20.27 -10.35 -19.23
N LEU A 5 -19.58 -9.22 -19.09
CA LEU A 5 -18.25 -9.15 -18.47
C LEU A 5 -18.28 -8.26 -17.22
N PRO A 6 -17.60 -8.67 -16.12
CA PRO A 6 -17.51 -7.89 -14.90
C PRO A 6 -16.73 -6.59 -15.15
N THR A 7 -17.29 -5.48 -14.68
CA THR A 7 -16.73 -4.12 -14.83
C THR A 7 -16.31 -3.52 -13.48
N GLN A 8 -16.37 -4.30 -12.41
CA GLN A 8 -15.96 -3.97 -11.05
C GLN A 8 -15.29 -5.20 -10.45
N THR A 9 -14.28 -5.01 -9.61
CA THR A 9 -13.67 -6.09 -8.82
C THR A 9 -14.16 -6.01 -7.37
N ASP A 10 -14.14 -7.15 -6.68
CA ASP A 10 -14.40 -7.27 -5.24
C ASP A 10 -13.13 -7.76 -4.51
N ALA A 11 -11.96 -7.62 -5.16
CA ALA A 11 -10.67 -7.97 -4.58
C ALA A 11 -10.42 -7.12 -3.33
N ALA A 12 -10.36 -7.76 -2.17
CA ALA A 12 -9.90 -7.15 -0.93
C ALA A 12 -8.38 -7.34 -0.82
N VAL A 13 -7.67 -6.29 -0.41
CA VAL A 13 -6.21 -6.33 -0.19
C VAL A 13 -5.95 -6.89 1.21
N GLU A 14 -5.33 -8.07 1.30
CA GLU A 14 -4.81 -8.59 2.57
C GLU A 14 -3.42 -8.01 2.81
N ARG A 15 -3.29 -7.11 3.80
CA ARG A 15 -1.98 -6.49 4.09
C ARG A 15 -1.05 -7.46 4.83
N SER A 16 0.22 -7.40 4.50
CA SER A 16 1.29 -8.14 5.16
C SER A 16 1.54 -7.64 6.59
N ASP A 17 1.77 -8.57 7.53
CA ASP A 17 2.10 -8.27 8.92
C ASP A 17 3.57 -7.81 9.11
N ASN A 18 4.38 -7.83 8.05
CA ASN A 18 5.81 -7.55 8.15
C ASN A 18 6.17 -6.26 7.40
N PRO A 19 6.34 -5.13 8.11
CA PRO A 19 6.56 -3.86 7.45
C PRO A 19 7.94 -3.78 6.79
N ALA A 20 7.96 -3.29 5.55
CA ALA A 20 9.18 -2.91 4.86
C ALA A 20 9.79 -1.67 5.53
N ILE A 21 11.12 -1.58 5.62
CA ILE A 21 11.82 -0.40 6.18
C ILE A 21 12.62 0.25 5.06
N LEU A 22 12.26 1.49 4.72
CA LEU A 22 12.95 2.33 3.76
C LEU A 22 13.82 3.37 4.47
N SER A 23 15.04 3.60 3.98
CA SER A 23 15.98 4.58 4.54
C SER A 23 16.12 5.74 3.56
N LEU A 24 16.08 6.98 4.04
CA LEU A 24 16.11 8.15 3.15
C LEU A 24 17.39 8.27 2.29
N ASP A 25 18.48 7.60 2.70
CA ASP A 25 19.76 7.56 1.97
C ASP A 25 19.80 6.49 0.87
N ASP A 26 18.77 5.64 0.76
CA ASP A 26 18.65 4.61 -0.26
C ASP A 26 17.98 5.14 -1.54
N ASP A 27 18.52 4.73 -2.70
CA ASP A 27 18.04 5.19 -4.01
C ASP A 27 16.61 4.69 -4.30
N THR A 28 16.26 3.47 -3.87
CA THR A 28 14.88 2.95 -4.01
C THR A 28 13.88 3.82 -3.24
N THR A 29 14.28 4.26 -2.04
CA THR A 29 13.48 5.17 -1.22
C THR A 29 13.29 6.53 -1.88
N ARG A 30 14.30 7.03 -2.62
CA ARG A 30 14.16 8.27 -3.39
C ARG A 30 13.08 8.13 -4.46
N GLU A 31 13.03 7.01 -5.19
CA GLU A 31 12.03 6.76 -6.23
C GLU A 31 10.59 6.81 -5.67
N VAL A 32 10.36 6.20 -4.50
CA VAL A 32 9.07 6.25 -3.80
C VAL A 32 8.66 7.68 -3.46
N ILE A 33 9.60 8.47 -2.91
CA ILE A 33 9.33 9.86 -2.53
C ILE A 33 9.04 10.72 -3.77
N GLU A 34 9.82 10.54 -4.84
CA GLU A 34 9.61 11.26 -6.10
C GLU A 34 8.24 10.92 -6.71
N ALA A 35 7.84 9.64 -6.74
CA ALA A 35 6.55 9.21 -7.25
C ALA A 35 5.37 9.82 -6.45
N LEU A 36 5.48 9.89 -5.12
CA LEU A 36 4.45 10.46 -4.23
C LEU A 36 4.49 11.98 -4.10
N SER A 37 5.53 12.66 -4.59
CA SER A 37 5.69 14.11 -4.45
C SER A 37 4.66 14.94 -5.23
N SER A 38 4.00 14.33 -6.21
CA SER A 38 2.93 14.96 -6.97
C SER A 38 1.61 14.91 -6.21
N GLU A 39 0.91 16.04 -6.15
CA GLU A 39 -0.45 16.11 -5.58
C GLU A 39 -1.38 15.06 -6.20
N THR A 40 -1.37 14.92 -7.53
CA THR A 40 -2.20 13.94 -8.23
C THR A 40 -1.81 12.50 -7.88
N ALA A 41 -0.52 12.20 -7.77
CA ALA A 41 -0.08 10.86 -7.35
C ALA A 41 -0.51 10.54 -5.91
N TYR A 42 -0.42 11.54 -5.03
CA TYR A 42 -0.87 11.41 -3.65
C TYR A 42 -2.40 11.21 -3.55
N GLU A 43 -3.19 11.95 -4.31
CA GLU A 43 -4.65 11.76 -4.40
C GLU A 43 -5.01 10.37 -4.94
N ILE A 44 -4.29 9.88 -5.96
CA ILE A 44 -4.46 8.52 -6.50
C ILE A 44 -4.15 7.48 -5.41
N PHE A 45 -3.05 7.63 -4.69
CA PHE A 45 -2.69 6.75 -3.58
C PHE A 45 -3.79 6.71 -2.51
N GLN A 46 -4.32 7.87 -2.10
CA GLN A 46 -5.40 7.93 -1.11
C GLN A 46 -6.65 7.20 -1.60
N LEU A 47 -7.04 7.41 -2.85
CA LEU A 47 -8.19 6.74 -3.45
C LEU A 47 -8.01 5.21 -3.48
N LEU A 48 -6.83 4.74 -3.91
CA LEU A 48 -6.51 3.32 -4.00
C LEU A 48 -6.36 2.65 -2.63
N ASN A 49 -6.03 3.43 -1.59
CA ASN A 49 -5.98 2.93 -0.22
C ASN A 49 -7.39 2.67 0.36
N GLU A 50 -8.43 3.28 -0.21
CA GLU A 50 -9.82 3.05 0.17
C GLU A 50 -10.48 1.96 -0.68
N THR A 51 -10.25 1.94 -2.00
CA THR A 51 -10.91 0.99 -2.91
C THR A 51 -10.08 0.74 -4.17
N PRO A 52 -9.92 -0.53 -4.60
CA PRO A 52 -9.31 -0.86 -5.89
C PRO A 52 -10.00 -0.16 -7.06
N ALA A 53 -9.23 0.38 -8.00
CA ALA A 53 -9.80 1.14 -9.10
C ALA A 53 -9.04 0.99 -10.42
N THR A 54 -9.76 1.15 -11.52
CA THR A 54 -9.16 1.24 -12.85
C THR A 54 -8.73 2.67 -13.17
N PRO A 55 -7.80 2.87 -14.12
CA PRO A 55 -7.39 4.21 -14.56
C PRO A 55 -8.56 5.11 -14.97
N ALA A 56 -9.60 4.55 -15.61
CA ALA A 56 -10.77 5.34 -16.01
C ALA A 56 -11.62 5.79 -14.81
N ARG A 57 -11.80 4.95 -13.79
CA ARG A 57 -12.54 5.33 -12.58
C ARG A 57 -11.77 6.36 -11.76
N ILE A 58 -10.46 6.20 -11.64
CA ILE A 58 -9.58 7.17 -10.98
C ILE A 58 -9.67 8.54 -11.68
N ALA A 59 -9.59 8.55 -13.01
CA ALA A 59 -9.71 9.78 -13.81
C ALA A 59 -11.06 10.48 -13.59
N GLU A 60 -12.15 9.71 -13.54
CA GLU A 60 -13.50 10.22 -13.27
C GLU A 60 -13.62 10.79 -11.84
N GLN A 61 -13.15 10.07 -10.83
CA GLN A 61 -13.27 10.47 -9.42
C GLN A 61 -12.42 11.67 -9.06
N LEU A 62 -11.21 11.78 -9.63
CA LEU A 62 -10.30 12.90 -9.38
C LEU A 62 -10.47 14.07 -10.37
N GLY A 63 -11.38 13.93 -11.35
CA GLY A 63 -11.56 14.95 -12.40
C GLY A 63 -10.32 15.17 -13.26
N GLN A 64 -9.48 14.15 -13.39
CA GLN A 64 -8.21 14.18 -14.13
C GLN A 64 -8.38 13.58 -15.54
N SER A 65 -7.47 13.90 -16.45
CA SER A 65 -7.44 13.21 -17.74
C SER A 65 -6.93 11.77 -17.57
N LEU A 66 -7.44 10.85 -18.39
CA LEU A 66 -6.98 9.45 -18.39
C LEU A 66 -5.47 9.33 -18.64
N GLN A 67 -4.91 10.20 -19.49
CA GLN A 67 -3.47 10.23 -19.76
C GLN A 67 -2.66 10.66 -18.53
N ASN A 68 -3.14 11.67 -17.80
CA ASN A 68 -2.47 12.12 -16.57
C ASN A 68 -2.49 11.03 -15.50
N VAL A 69 -3.63 10.36 -15.33
CA VAL A 69 -3.75 9.22 -14.42
C VAL A 69 -2.81 8.09 -14.82
N HIS A 70 -2.75 7.71 -16.10
CA HIS A 70 -1.82 6.67 -16.55
C HIS A 70 -0.36 7.00 -16.23
N TYR A 71 0.07 8.24 -16.47
CA TYR A 71 1.43 8.68 -16.15
C TYR A 71 1.74 8.50 -14.65
N HIS A 72 0.83 8.92 -13.76
CA HIS A 72 1.04 8.78 -12.33
C HIS A 72 0.95 7.33 -11.84
N LEU A 73 0.07 6.51 -12.42
CA LEU A 73 0.00 5.09 -12.12
C LEU A 73 1.28 4.35 -12.51
N GLU A 74 1.82 4.62 -13.71
CA GLU A 74 3.09 4.03 -14.16
C GLU A 74 4.25 4.39 -13.22
N ASN A 75 4.33 5.64 -12.77
CA ASN A 75 5.36 6.07 -11.82
C ASN A 75 5.21 5.42 -10.45
N LEU A 76 3.98 5.34 -9.92
CA LEU A 76 3.70 4.72 -8.62
C LEU A 76 3.93 3.21 -8.65
N GLU A 77 3.55 2.53 -9.74
CA GLU A 77 3.77 1.09 -9.95
C GLU A 77 5.27 0.79 -10.07
N SER A 78 6.00 1.61 -10.84
CA SER A 78 7.46 1.46 -10.97
C SER A 78 8.19 1.62 -9.65
N ALA A 79 7.71 2.50 -8.77
CA ALA A 79 8.23 2.69 -7.43
C ALA A 79 7.73 1.65 -6.40
N GLY A 80 6.89 0.69 -6.81
CA GLY A 80 6.33 -0.34 -5.93
C GLY A 80 5.32 0.17 -4.90
N VAL A 81 4.78 1.37 -5.07
CA VAL A 81 3.79 1.96 -4.15
C VAL A 81 2.41 1.35 -4.37
N ILE A 82 2.12 0.96 -5.60
CA ILE A 82 0.88 0.32 -6.03
C ILE A 82 1.18 -0.90 -6.89
N GLU A 83 0.20 -1.77 -7.05
CA GLU A 83 0.30 -2.95 -7.91
C GLU A 83 -1.02 -3.27 -8.60
N VAL A 84 -0.97 -4.11 -9.64
CA VAL A 84 -2.17 -4.61 -10.33
C VAL A 84 -2.68 -5.84 -9.59
N THR A 85 -3.90 -5.76 -9.06
CA THR A 85 -4.54 -6.88 -8.34
C THR A 85 -5.42 -7.76 -9.25
N ASP A 86 -6.03 -7.15 -10.27
CA ASP A 86 -7.04 -7.82 -11.10
C ASP A 86 -7.15 -7.13 -12.48
N THR A 87 -7.95 -7.72 -13.38
CA THR A 87 -8.31 -7.15 -14.69
C THR A 87 -9.82 -7.16 -14.85
N CYS A 88 -10.38 -6.01 -15.20
CA CYS A 88 -11.81 -5.88 -15.53
C CYS A 88 -11.99 -5.44 -16.99
N TYR A 89 -13.23 -5.42 -17.47
CA TYR A 89 -13.53 -5.02 -18.85
C TYR A 89 -14.25 -3.67 -18.88
N SER A 90 -13.80 -2.79 -19.79
CA SER A 90 -14.51 -1.56 -20.13
C SER A 90 -15.89 -1.83 -20.73
N GLU A 91 -16.71 -0.79 -20.84
CA GLU A 91 -18.03 -0.86 -21.50
C GLU A 91 -17.96 -1.39 -22.94
N LYS A 92 -16.82 -1.17 -23.60
CA LYS A 92 -16.52 -1.61 -24.97
C LYS A 92 -15.85 -2.99 -25.03
N GLY A 93 -15.76 -3.70 -23.91
CA GLY A 93 -15.17 -5.04 -23.82
C GLY A 93 -13.65 -5.08 -23.88
N ARG A 94 -12.95 -3.95 -23.66
CA ARG A 94 -11.47 -3.93 -23.56
C ARG A 94 -11.03 -4.20 -22.14
N GLU A 95 -10.04 -5.06 -21.97
CA GLU A 95 -9.39 -5.32 -20.68
C GLU A 95 -8.75 -4.04 -20.10
N MET A 96 -8.81 -3.92 -18.77
CA MET A 96 -8.30 -2.81 -17.98
C MET A 96 -7.79 -3.33 -16.65
N SER A 97 -6.52 -3.04 -16.35
CA SER A 97 -5.93 -3.33 -15.05
C SER A 97 -6.67 -2.60 -13.92
N VAL A 98 -6.82 -3.29 -12.80
CA VAL A 98 -7.31 -2.74 -11.53
C VAL A 98 -6.11 -2.61 -10.60
N TYR A 99 -5.90 -1.39 -10.11
CA TYR A 99 -4.79 -1.06 -9.23
C TYR A 99 -5.21 -1.04 -7.77
N VAL A 100 -4.26 -1.33 -6.88
CA VAL A 100 -4.36 -1.24 -5.42
C VAL A 100 -3.06 -0.71 -4.82
N VAL A 101 -3.10 -0.21 -3.58
CA VAL A 101 -1.87 0.04 -2.82
C VAL A 101 -1.19 -1.28 -2.51
N SER A 102 0.14 -1.30 -2.57
CA SER A 102 0.93 -2.50 -2.27
C SER A 102 0.61 -3.06 -0.87
N GLU A 103 0.60 -4.40 -0.77
CA GLU A 103 0.25 -5.14 0.45
C GLU A 103 1.21 -4.90 1.63
N ASP A 104 2.46 -4.52 1.37
CA ASP A 104 3.50 -4.38 2.39
C ASP A 104 3.49 -2.99 3.04
N PRO A 105 3.08 -2.86 4.32
CA PRO A 105 3.12 -1.58 5.01
C PRO A 105 4.57 -1.10 5.12
N THR A 106 4.82 0.16 4.75
CA THR A 106 6.19 0.68 4.65
C THR A 106 6.49 1.75 5.70
N LEU A 107 7.62 1.60 6.40
CA LEU A 107 8.12 2.55 7.39
C LEU A 107 9.33 3.30 6.83
N LEU A 108 9.20 4.63 6.73
CA LEU A 108 10.29 5.51 6.34
C LEU A 108 11.14 5.89 7.55
N PHE A 109 12.44 5.63 7.47
CA PHE A 109 13.43 5.97 8.48
C PHE A 109 14.36 7.08 8.00
N LEU A 110 14.44 8.16 8.79
CA LEU A 110 15.34 9.27 8.56
C LEU A 110 16.68 8.97 9.25
N GLY A 111 17.56 8.35 8.50
CA GLY A 111 18.93 8.03 8.88
C GLY A 111 19.61 7.28 7.75
N THR A 112 20.89 6.99 7.92
CA THR A 112 21.69 6.26 6.93
C THR A 112 21.51 4.75 7.08
N GLU A 113 21.95 3.98 6.09
CA GLU A 113 21.94 2.52 6.18
C GLU A 113 22.78 2.02 7.38
N ASP A 114 23.85 2.75 7.73
CA ASP A 114 24.73 2.49 8.87
C ASP A 114 24.04 2.69 10.23
N ASP A 115 22.96 3.47 10.29
CA ASP A 115 22.19 3.70 11.53
C ASP A 115 21.21 2.56 11.82
N ARG A 116 20.88 1.72 10.83
CA ARG A 116 19.90 0.64 10.93
C ARG A 116 20.23 -0.39 12.03
N PRO A 117 21.49 -0.86 12.19
CA PRO A 117 21.85 -1.78 13.28
C PRO A 117 21.71 -1.15 14.66
N SER A 118 21.98 0.15 14.78
CA SER A 118 21.87 0.92 16.02
C SER A 118 20.40 1.09 16.41
N LEU A 119 19.54 1.46 15.44
CA LEU A 119 18.09 1.53 15.64
C LEU A 119 17.52 0.16 16.04
N LYS A 120 17.92 -0.92 15.35
CA LYS A 120 17.51 -2.29 15.69
C LYS A 120 17.95 -2.69 17.10
N ARG A 121 19.14 -2.29 17.54
CA ARG A 121 19.59 -2.51 18.94
C ARG A 121 18.77 -1.70 19.92
N ALA A 122 18.49 -0.43 19.65
CA ALA A 122 17.66 0.41 20.52
C ALA A 122 16.26 -0.19 20.69
N PHE A 123 15.64 -0.63 19.58
CA PHE A 123 14.32 -1.28 19.61
C PHE A 123 14.35 -2.62 20.36
N LYS A 124 15.37 -3.46 20.13
CA LYS A 124 15.55 -4.71 20.89
C LYS A 124 15.80 -4.45 22.38
N SER A 125 16.57 -3.42 22.72
CA SER A 125 16.83 -3.03 24.09
C SER A 125 15.55 -2.58 24.78
N PHE A 126 14.72 -1.78 24.10
CA PHE A 126 13.43 -1.36 24.61
C PHE A 126 12.47 -2.56 24.77
N ALA A 127 12.38 -3.44 23.77
CA ALA A 127 11.58 -4.67 23.86
C ALA A 127 12.05 -5.58 25.01
N SER A 128 13.37 -5.68 25.25
CA SER A 128 13.92 -6.46 26.35
C SER A 128 13.60 -5.86 27.74
N LEU A 129 13.39 -4.54 27.81
CA LEU A 129 13.01 -3.84 29.04
C LEU A 129 11.54 -4.13 29.44
N LEU A 130 10.68 -4.43 28.46
CA LEU A 130 9.28 -4.80 28.70
C LEU A 130 9.13 -6.22 29.27
N GLY A 131 10.17 -7.06 29.15
CA GLY A 131 10.31 -8.35 29.84
C GLY A 131 9.22 -9.40 29.55
N PRO A 132 9.25 -10.56 30.22
CA PRO A 132 8.22 -11.60 30.13
C PRO A 132 6.76 -11.15 30.41
N PRO A 133 6.46 -10.12 31.23
CA PRO A 133 5.09 -9.68 31.48
C PRO A 133 4.37 -9.11 30.26
N SER A 134 5.08 -8.46 29.32
CA SER A 134 4.46 -7.94 28.09
C SER A 134 4.03 -9.05 27.13
N VAL A 135 4.68 -10.21 27.17
CA VAL A 135 4.25 -11.42 26.45
C VAL A 135 2.88 -11.89 26.95
N LEU A 136 2.58 -11.76 28.25
CA LEU A 136 1.26 -12.10 28.79
C LEU A 136 0.16 -11.13 28.33
N LEU A 137 0.48 -9.84 28.14
CA LEU A 137 -0.46 -8.87 27.58
C LEU A 137 -0.71 -9.09 26.08
N ALA A 138 0.33 -9.38 25.30
CA ALA A 138 0.21 -9.69 23.87
C ALA A 138 -0.62 -10.97 23.61
N ILE A 139 -0.46 -12.00 24.46
CA ILE A 139 -1.28 -13.22 24.39
C ILE A 139 -2.75 -12.90 24.76
N GLY A 140 -2.99 -12.01 25.72
CA GLY A 140 -4.33 -11.60 26.13
C GLY A 140 -5.12 -10.87 25.03
N GLU A 141 -4.48 -9.97 24.28
CA GLU A 141 -5.12 -9.27 23.14
C GLU A 141 -5.41 -10.22 21.97
N SER A 142 -4.53 -11.18 21.71
CA SER A 142 -4.71 -12.18 20.64
C SER A 142 -5.90 -13.13 20.92
N ILE A 143 -6.22 -13.40 22.20
CA ILE A 143 -7.41 -14.19 22.59
C ILE A 143 -8.71 -13.35 22.45
N SER A 144 -8.66 -12.03 22.68
CA SER A 144 -9.84 -11.15 22.56
C SER A 144 -10.32 -10.99 21.12
N GLN A 145 -9.39 -10.98 20.15
CA GLN A 145 -9.73 -10.97 18.72
C GLN A 145 -10.41 -12.27 18.27
N PHE A 146 -10.09 -13.41 18.90
CA PHE A 146 -10.73 -14.69 18.61
C PHE A 146 -12.12 -14.83 19.25
N ILE A 147 -12.35 -14.25 20.43
CA ILE A 147 -13.64 -14.33 21.14
C ILE A 147 -14.65 -13.29 20.63
N THR A 148 -14.19 -12.17 20.06
CA THR A 148 -15.08 -11.15 19.48
C THR A 148 -15.53 -11.50 18.05
N ALA A 149 -14.96 -12.56 17.45
CA ALA A 149 -15.27 -13.02 16.09
C ALA A 149 -16.34 -14.12 16.02
N GLU A 150 -17.07 -14.41 17.10
CA GLU A 150 -18.21 -15.36 17.12
C GLU A 150 -19.55 -14.66 17.40
#